data_AF-A0A1F7Q2P1-F1
#
_entry.id   AF-A0A1F7Q2P1-F1
#
_cell.length_a   1.000
_cell.length_b   1.000
_cell.length_c   1.000
_cell.angle_alpha   90.00
_cell.angle_beta   90.00
_cell.angle_gamma   90.00
#
_symmetry.space_group_name_H-M   'P 1'
#
loop_
_entity.id
_entity.type
_entity.pdbx_description
1 polymer ?
#
loop_
_entity_poly.entity_id
_entity_poly.type
_entity_poly.pdbx_seq_one_letter_code
_entity_poly.pdbx_strand_id
1 'polypeptide(L)'
;MSDSGASGPSSLECRQIAELLGDYIEGALPVETRELIEWHIESCGPCVAFVNTYRGTMNAASKLREVEIPAELKQRLLAVLRSQAASHEPRA
;
A
#
# COMPACT_ATOMS: atom_id res chain seq x y z
N MET A 1 0.23 2.00 29.03
CA MET A 1 0.23 0.53 29.12
C MET A 1 -1.22 0.09 29.07
N SER A 2 -1.52 -0.86 28.18
CA SER A 2 -2.79 -1.57 27.99
C SER A 2 -3.92 -0.68 27.45
N ASP A 3 -4.49 -0.98 26.28
CA ASP A 3 -5.27 -2.20 26.11
C ASP A 3 -4.90 -3.07 24.92
N SER A 4 -5.04 -4.38 25.16
CA SER A 4 -4.80 -5.46 24.23
C SER A 4 -6.15 -6.01 23.75
N GLY A 5 -6.23 -6.33 22.47
CA GLY A 5 -6.93 -7.54 22.05
C GLY A 5 -8.26 -7.35 21.31
N ALA A 6 -8.16 -7.62 20.00
CA ALA A 6 -9.16 -8.27 19.17
C ALA A 6 -10.56 -7.65 19.11
N SER A 7 -10.82 -6.90 18.05
CA SER A 7 -12.15 -6.87 17.45
C SER A 7 -12.04 -7.36 16.01
N GLY A 8 -12.87 -8.36 15.66
CA GLY A 8 -13.11 -8.78 14.28
C GLY A 8 -13.74 -7.64 13.45
N PRO A 9 -14.23 -7.94 12.23
CA PRO A 9 -14.43 -6.96 11.14
C PRO A 9 -15.63 -6.00 11.33
N SER A 10 -15.85 -5.48 12.53
CA SER A 10 -16.93 -4.54 12.85
C SER A 10 -16.44 -3.13 13.23
N SER A 11 -15.14 -2.92 13.46
CA SER A 11 -14.57 -1.58 13.66
C SER A 11 -13.04 -1.58 13.48
N LEU A 12 -12.49 -0.60 12.74
CA LEU A 12 -11.05 -0.39 12.60
C LEU A 12 -10.53 0.70 13.55
N GLU A 13 -9.34 0.47 14.11
CA GLU A 13 -8.59 1.46 14.87
C GLU A 13 -7.68 2.32 13.98
N CYS A 14 -7.34 3.53 14.44
CA CYS A 14 -6.46 4.45 13.71
C CYS A 14 -5.12 3.81 13.31
N ARG A 15 -4.52 2.99 14.20
CA ARG A 15 -3.26 2.29 13.92
C ARG A 15 -3.41 1.30 12.76
N GLN A 16 -4.52 0.56 12.73
CA GLN A 16 -4.78 -0.41 11.66
C GLN A 16 -5.00 0.28 10.32
N ILE A 17 -5.67 1.44 10.31
CA ILE A 17 -5.80 2.26 9.09
C ILE A 17 -4.42 2.69 8.57
N ALA A 18 -3.51 3.09 9.46
CA ALA A 18 -2.17 3.48 9.05
C ALA A 18 -1.39 2.32 8.41
N GLU A 19 -1.59 1.08 8.89
CA GLU A 19 -0.99 -0.13 8.32
C GLU A 19 -1.60 -0.51 6.96
N LEU A 20 -2.90 -0.26 6.77
CA LEU A 20 -3.64 -0.61 5.56
C LEU A 20 -3.66 0.51 4.49
N LEU A 21 -3.05 1.66 4.77
CA LEU A 21 -3.24 2.86 3.97
C LEU A 21 -2.68 2.73 2.55
N GLY A 22 -1.56 2.02 2.36
CA GLY A 22 -1.00 1.75 1.04
C GLY A 22 -2.01 1.01 0.15
N ASP A 23 -2.44 -0.16 0.61
CA ASP A 23 -3.41 -1.01 -0.10
C ASP A 23 -4.76 -0.30 -0.31
N TYR A 24 -5.20 0.53 0.64
CA TYR A 24 -6.41 1.33 0.52
C TYR A 24 -6.32 2.33 -0.65
N ILE A 25 -5.19 3.03 -0.78
CA ILE A 25 -4.97 4.01 -1.84
C ILE A 25 -4.78 3.33 -3.20
N GLU A 26 -4.14 2.17 -3.22
CA GLU A 26 -3.92 1.36 -4.42
C GLU A 26 -5.16 0.57 -4.85
N GLY A 27 -6.21 0.54 -4.02
CA GLY A 27 -7.45 -0.20 -4.29
C GLY A 27 -7.28 -1.72 -4.22
N ALA A 28 -6.27 -2.19 -3.48
CA ALA A 28 -5.94 -3.61 -3.33
C ALA A 28 -6.68 -4.30 -2.18
N LEU A 29 -7.40 -3.53 -1.35
CA LEU A 29 -8.15 -4.07 -0.22
C LEU A 29 -9.47 -4.75 -0.65
N PRO A 30 -9.91 -5.79 0.07
CA PRO A 30 -11.29 -6.28 0.01
C PRO A 30 -12.29 -5.15 0.26
N VAL A 31 -13.46 -5.24 -0.38
CA VAL A 31 -14.50 -4.21 -0.33
C VAL A 31 -14.93 -3.92 1.10
N GLU A 32 -15.10 -4.97 1.90
CA GLU A 32 -15.55 -4.88 3.29
C GLU A 32 -14.54 -4.10 4.15
N THR A 33 -13.24 -4.33 3.95
CA THR A 33 -12.18 -3.60 4.66
C THR A 33 -12.15 -2.14 4.23
N ARG A 34 -12.35 -1.86 2.94
CA ARG A 34 -12.41 -0.49 2.42
C ARG A 34 -13.56 0.29 3.05
N GLU A 35 -14.75 -0.32 3.12
CA GLU A 35 -15.94 0.30 3.74
C GLU A 35 -15.71 0.61 5.22
N LEU A 36 -15.03 -0.26 5.98
CA LEU A 36 -14.67 0.02 7.38
C LEU A 36 -13.71 1.21 7.52
N ILE A 37 -12.77 1.37 6.58
CA ILE A 37 -11.87 2.54 6.56
C ILE A 37 -12.67 3.80 6.26
N GLU A 38 -13.52 3.78 5.23
CA GLU A 38 -14.38 4.89 4.82
C GLU A 38 -15.26 5.34 6.00
N TRP A 39 -15.95 4.41 6.66
CA TRP A 39 -16.76 4.69 7.83
C TRP A 39 -15.96 5.33 8.99
N HIS A 40 -14.74 4.85 9.24
CA HIS A 40 -13.90 5.42 10.30
C HIS A 40 -13.47 6.86 9.97
N ILE A 41 -13.04 7.13 8.74
CA ILE A 41 -12.55 8.46 8.37
C ILE A 41 -13.67 9.51 8.27
N GLU A 42 -14.94 9.11 8.12
CA GLU A 42 -16.08 10.03 8.18
C GLU A 42 -16.20 10.75 9.53
N SER A 43 -15.75 10.13 10.62
CA SER A 43 -15.88 10.68 11.98
C SER A 43 -14.56 10.91 12.71
N CYS A 44 -13.42 10.49 12.15
CA CYS A 44 -12.10 10.60 12.77
C CYS A 44 -11.20 11.64 12.09
N GLY A 45 -11.19 12.86 12.62
CA GLY A 45 -10.34 13.96 12.14
C GLY A 45 -8.84 13.62 12.01
N PRO A 46 -8.21 12.94 13.00
CA PRO A 46 -6.82 12.49 12.87
C PRO A 46 -6.57 11.57 11.67
N CYS A 47 -7.46 10.62 11.40
CA CYS A 47 -7.32 9.70 10.26
C CYS A 47 -7.54 10.42 8.93
N VAL A 48 -8.47 11.38 8.85
CA VAL A 48 -8.60 12.26 7.67
C VAL A 48 -7.30 13.01 7.40
N ALA A 49 -6.70 13.61 8.43
CA ALA A 49 -5.42 14.31 8.30
C ALA A 49 -4.29 13.37 7.86
N PHE A 50 -4.25 12.14 8.38
CA PHE A 50 -3.26 11.14 8.03
C PHE A 50 -3.37 10.67 6.57
N VAL A 51 -4.59 10.34 6.12
CA VAL A 51 -4.88 9.97 4.72
C VAL A 51 -4.47 11.10 3.76
N ASN A 52 -4.83 12.34 4.09
CA ASN A 52 -4.47 13.51 3.27
C ASN A 52 -2.96 13.72 3.21
N THR A 53 -2.26 13.54 4.35
CA THR A 53 -0.80 13.64 4.40
C THR A 53 -0.15 12.57 3.52
N TYR A 54 -0.59 11.33 3.61
CA TYR A 54 -0.08 10.23 2.80
C TYR A 54 -0.27 10.49 1.29
N ARG A 55 -1.47 10.90 0.87
CA ARG A 55 -1.74 11.31 -0.52
C ARG A 55 -0.84 12.47 -0.96
N GLY A 56 -0.61 13.44 -0.08
CA GLY A 56 0.32 14.54 -0.29
C GLY A 56 1.76 14.06 -0.53
N THR A 57 2.24 13.12 0.29
CA THR A 57 3.56 12.50 0.14
C THR A 57 3.68 11.76 -1.19
N MET A 58 2.67 10.99 -1.60
CA MET A 58 2.69 10.31 -2.91
C MET A 58 2.76 11.30 -4.06
N ASN A 59 1.95 12.37 -4.04
CA ASN A 59 1.97 13.42 -5.05
C ASN A 59 3.30 14.21 -5.07
N ALA A 60 3.94 14.38 -3.92
CA ALA A 60 5.27 14.98 -3.86
C ALA A 60 6.32 14.04 -4.46
N ALA A 61 6.26 12.75 -4.13
CA ALA A 61 7.17 11.73 -4.65
C ALA A 61 7.00 11.55 -6.17
N SER A 62 5.78 11.59 -6.70
CA SER A 62 5.52 11.45 -8.14
C SER A 62 6.04 12.62 -8.98
N LYS A 63 6.37 13.75 -8.34
CA LYS A 63 6.99 14.92 -9.00
C LYS A 63 8.52 14.87 -8.99
N LEU A 64 9.12 13.89 -8.32
CA LEU A 64 10.55 13.67 -8.40
C LEU A 64 10.92 13.39 -9.85
N ARG A 65 12.08 13.91 -10.27
CA ARG A 65 12.55 13.76 -11.63
C ARG A 65 12.73 12.28 -11.93
N GLU A 66 12.07 11.80 -12.98
CA GLU A 66 12.28 10.44 -13.44
C GLU A 66 13.75 10.31 -13.85
N VAL A 67 14.44 9.34 -13.26
CA VAL A 67 15.84 9.05 -13.57
C VAL A 67 15.85 7.84 -14.49
N GLU A 68 16.47 7.97 -15.65
CA GLU A 68 16.65 6.85 -16.54
C GLU A 68 17.47 5.75 -15.86
N ILE A 69 16.96 4.52 -15.89
CA ILE A 69 17.69 3.35 -15.41
C ILE A 69 18.92 3.15 -16.31
N PRO A 70 20.14 3.08 -15.76
CA PRO A 70 21.34 2.79 -16.55
C PRO A 70 21.16 1.51 -17.39
N ALA A 71 21.56 1.56 -18.66
CA ALA A 71 21.30 0.49 -19.61
C ALA A 71 21.86 -0.86 -19.13
N GLU A 72 23.04 -0.85 -18.52
CA GLU A 72 23.71 -2.03 -17.98
C GLU A 72 22.91 -2.65 -16.84
N LEU A 73 22.33 -1.81 -15.97
CA LEU A 73 21.49 -2.28 -14.86
C LEU A 73 20.19 -2.90 -15.40
N LYS A 74 19.53 -2.23 -16.36
CA LYS A 74 18.31 -2.75 -17.01
C LYS A 74 18.57 -4.10 -17.67
N GLN A 75 19.67 -4.23 -18.41
CA GLN A 75 20.04 -5.48 -19.08
C GLN A 75 20.30 -6.62 -18.09
N ARG A 76 21.06 -6.36 -17.02
CA ARG A 76 21.33 -7.34 -15.97
C ARG A 76 20.05 -7.79 -15.26
N LEU A 77 19.16 -6.87 -14.93
CA LEU A 77 17.89 -7.18 -14.29
C LEU A 77 17.00 -8.05 -15.18
N LEU A 78 16.87 -7.69 -16.46
CA LEU A 78 16.10 -8.48 -17.43
C LEU A 78 16.70 -9.87 -17.68
N ALA A 79 18.02 -10.03 -17.63
CA ALA A 79 18.65 -11.35 -17.73
C ALA A 79 18.26 -12.26 -16.55
N VAL A 80 18.28 -11.72 -15.32
CA VAL A 80 17.88 -12.45 -14.11
C VAL A 80 16.39 -12.80 -14.13
N LEU A 81 15.51 -11.86 -14.50
CA LEU A 81 14.08 -12.13 -14.56
C LEU A 81 13.74 -13.21 -15.60
N ARG A 82 14.42 -13.21 -16.76
CA ARG A 82 14.25 -14.24 -17.78
C ARG A 82 14.76 -15.61 -17.36
N SER A 83 15.89 -15.68 -16.65
CA SER A 83 16.38 -16.96 -16.15
C SER A 83 15.44 -17.55 -15.10
N GLN A 84 14.91 -16.72 -14.19
CA GLN A 84 13.92 -17.16 -13.21
C GLN A 84 12.61 -17.61 -13.85
N ALA A 85 12.08 -16.86 -14.84
CA ALA A 85 10.88 -17.26 -15.57
C ALA A 85 11.08 -18.58 -16.35
N ALA A 86 12.29 -18.84 -16.86
CA ALA A 86 12.63 -20.12 -17.50
C ALA A 86 12.82 -21.26 -16.49
N SER A 87 13.11 -20.93 -15.22
CA SER A 87 13.31 -21.89 -14.13
C SER A 87 12.02 -22.20 -13.35
N HIS A 88 11.02 -21.31 -13.45
CA HIS A 88 9.71 -21.46 -12.82
C HIS A 88 8.73 -22.00 -13.86
N GLU A 89 8.60 -23.33 -13.92
CA GLU A 89 7.57 -24.01 -14.71
C GLU A 89 6.18 -23.45 -14.32
N PRO A 90 5.25 -23.22 -15.27
CA PRO A 90 3.94 -22.68 -14.94
C PRO A 90 3.23 -23.65 -14.01
N ARG A 91 2.99 -23.25 -12.77
CA ARG A 91 2.17 -24.02 -11.83
C ARG A 91 0.74 -23.95 -12.34
N ALA A 92 0.32 -25.01 -13.03
CA ALA A 92 -1.05 -25.25 -13.50
C ALA A 92 -2.06 -25.23 -12.34
#